data_AF-A0A939UHH8-F1
#
_entry.id   AF-A0A939UHH8-F1
#
_cell.length_a   1.000
_cell.length_b   1.000
_cell.length_c   1.000
_cell.angle_alpha   90.00
_cell.angle_beta   90.00
_cell.angle_gamma   90.00
#
_symmetry.space_group_name_H-M   'P 1'
#
loop_
_entity.id
_entity.type
_entity.pdbx_description
1 polymer ?
#
loop_
_entity_poly.entity_id
_entity_poly.type
_entity_poly.pdbx_seq_one_letter_code
_entity_poly.pdbx_strand_id
1 'polypeptide(L)'
;MAQDRMLGEGIARQELNLMFVIDNSGSMAGEKLGAVNNAIRDVMSIMPEIQDDTSDAEIKISALTFSDGTKWVYNEPKSVQDFKWSDVFPQGGTNLSLAYDELAKWLTKREKGGQMPDLGGVAPII
;
A
#
# COMPACT_ATOMS: atom_id res chain seq x y z
N MET A 1 33.01 -7.99 26.11
CA MET A 1 32.69 -9.00 25.07
C MET A 1 31.60 -8.42 24.19
N ALA A 2 31.95 -7.44 23.35
CA ALA A 2 31.04 -6.95 22.32
C ALA A 2 31.18 -7.93 21.15
N GLN A 3 30.10 -8.64 20.82
CA GLN A 3 30.07 -9.45 19.61
C GLN A 3 30.09 -8.50 18.42
N ASP A 4 31.27 -8.40 17.83
CA ASP A 4 31.49 -8.08 16.43
C ASP A 4 30.61 -9.00 15.58
N ARG A 5 29.43 -8.50 15.19
CA ARG A 5 28.51 -9.22 14.30
C ARG A 5 28.89 -8.84 12.88
N MET A 6 29.62 -9.76 12.26
CA MET A 6 30.01 -9.73 10.86
C MET A 6 28.84 -9.31 9.96
N LEU A 7 29.03 -8.19 9.26
CA LEU A 7 28.26 -7.79 8.09
C LEU A 7 28.67 -8.72 6.93
N GLY A 8 28.14 -9.94 6.93
CA GLY A 8 28.30 -10.91 5.86
C GLY A 8 27.03 -10.99 5.01
N GLU A 9 27.19 -10.59 3.75
CA GLU A 9 26.54 -11.16 2.56
C GLU A 9 25.04 -10.95 2.31
N GLY A 10 24.76 -10.16 1.28
CA GLY A 10 23.44 -9.94 0.68
C GLY A 10 22.89 -8.56 1.01
N ILE A 11 22.83 -7.65 0.04
CA ILE A 11 21.93 -6.51 0.15
C ILE A 11 20.53 -7.13 0.32
N ALA A 12 19.99 -7.10 1.54
CA ALA A 12 18.64 -7.58 1.78
C ALA A 12 17.71 -6.80 0.85
N ARG A 13 17.06 -7.52 -0.08
CA ARG A 13 16.14 -6.94 -1.06
C ARG A 13 15.15 -6.06 -0.31
N GLN A 14 15.13 -4.77 -0.62
CA GLN A 14 14.31 -3.82 0.10
C GLN A 14 12.84 -4.09 -0.20
N GLU A 15 11.95 -3.79 0.74
CA GLU A 15 10.51 -3.82 0.45
C GLU A 15 10.02 -2.39 0.20
N LEU A 16 9.54 -2.14 -1.02
CA LEU A 16 8.93 -0.87 -1.41
C LEU A 16 7.42 -1.00 -1.30
N ASN A 17 6.83 -0.25 -0.39
CA ASN A 17 5.39 -0.31 -0.14
C ASN A 17 4.68 0.82 -0.91
N LEU A 18 3.89 0.48 -1.92
CA LEU A 18 2.98 1.40 -2.61
C LEU A 18 1.60 1.32 -1.95
N MET A 19 1.05 2.46 -1.54
CA MET A 19 -0.21 2.47 -0.78
C MET A 19 -1.22 3.46 -1.33
N PHE A 20 -2.32 2.95 -1.85
CA PHE A 20 -3.45 3.79 -2.25
C PHE A 20 -4.34 4.10 -1.04
N VAL A 21 -4.59 5.38 -0.78
CA VAL A 21 -5.57 5.83 0.22
C VAL A 21 -6.67 6.60 -0.50
N ILE A 22 -7.86 6.02 -0.60
CA ILE A 22 -8.87 6.40 -1.57
C ILE A 22 -10.14 6.88 -0.87
N ASP A 23 -10.49 8.15 -1.08
CA ASP A 23 -11.80 8.67 -0.70
C ASP A 23 -12.86 8.07 -1.62
N ASN A 24 -13.79 7.31 -1.06
CA ASN A 24 -14.96 6.78 -1.76
C ASN A 24 -16.27 7.37 -1.21
N SER A 25 -16.23 8.59 -0.68
CA SER A 25 -17.41 9.32 -0.20
C SER A 25 -18.43 9.60 -1.30
N GLY A 26 -19.67 9.95 -0.93
CA GLY A 26 -20.68 10.38 -1.87
C GLY A 26 -20.26 11.55 -2.77
N SER A 27 -19.35 12.42 -2.29
CA SER A 27 -18.83 13.56 -3.08
C SER A 27 -17.95 13.18 -4.27
N MET A 28 -17.46 11.93 -4.26
CA MET A 28 -16.65 11.33 -5.31
C MET A 28 -17.50 10.64 -6.39
N ALA A 29 -18.82 10.52 -6.20
CA ALA A 29 -19.71 9.82 -7.13
C ALA A 29 -19.60 10.35 -8.58
N GLY A 30 -19.81 9.44 -9.54
CA GLY A 30 -19.77 9.75 -10.97
C GLY A 30 -18.35 9.80 -11.53
N GLU A 31 -18.05 10.85 -12.29
CA GLU A 31 -16.82 10.97 -13.09
C GLU A 31 -15.54 10.97 -12.23
N LYS A 32 -15.58 11.52 -11.01
CA LYS A 32 -14.40 11.60 -10.14
C LYS A 32 -13.92 10.21 -9.72
N LEU A 33 -14.81 9.38 -9.18
CA LEU A 33 -14.46 8.02 -8.79
C LEU A 33 -14.14 7.13 -10.00
N GLY A 34 -14.82 7.38 -11.13
CA GLY A 34 -14.47 6.75 -12.41
C GLY A 34 -13.04 7.05 -12.83
N ALA A 35 -12.62 8.32 -12.74
CA ALA A 35 -11.25 8.74 -13.03
C ALA A 35 -10.23 8.10 -12.07
N VAL A 36 -10.55 8.01 -10.77
CA VAL A 36 -9.69 7.32 -9.78
C VAL A 36 -9.54 5.84 -10.11
N ASN A 37 -10.63 5.13 -10.40
CA ASN A 37 -10.58 3.71 -10.77
C ASN A 37 -9.75 3.48 -12.04
N ASN A 38 -9.88 4.35 -13.03
CA ASN A 38 -9.08 4.28 -14.27
C ASN A 38 -7.60 4.56 -14.00
N ALA A 39 -7.28 5.60 -13.24
CA ALA A 39 -5.90 5.92 -12.89
C ALA A 39 -5.21 4.78 -12.15
N ILE A 40 -5.90 4.13 -11.21
CA ILE A 40 -5.34 2.96 -10.50
C ILE A 40 -5.11 1.81 -11.47
N ARG A 41 -6.05 1.53 -12.40
CA ARG A 41 -5.83 0.50 -13.44
C ARG A 41 -4.63 0.80 -14.32
N ASP A 42 -4.47 2.04 -14.74
CA ASP A 42 -3.35 2.47 -15.57
C ASP A 42 -2.03 2.26 -14.83
N VAL A 43 -1.95 2.67 -13.56
CA VAL A 43 -0.78 2.42 -12.69
C VAL A 43 -0.53 0.91 -12.57
N MET A 44 -1.56 0.12 -12.28
CA MET A 44 -1.42 -1.34 -12.12
C MET A 44 -0.97 -2.03 -13.42
N SER A 45 -1.27 -1.47 -14.59
CA SER A 45 -0.85 -2.03 -15.88
C SER A 45 0.66 -1.92 -16.13
N ILE A 46 1.31 -0.90 -15.58
CA ILE A 46 2.76 -0.66 -15.73
C ILE A 46 3.59 -1.21 -14.56
N MET A 47 2.97 -1.54 -13.44
CA MET A 47 3.67 -2.07 -12.26
C MET A 47 4.53 -3.33 -12.53
N PRO A 48 4.12 -4.30 -13.39
CA PRO A 48 4.96 -5.46 -13.68
C PRO A 48 6.31 -5.08 -14.30
N GLU A 49 6.32 -4.14 -15.25
CA GLU A 49 7.54 -3.62 -15.88
C GLU A 49 8.44 -2.92 -14.85
N ILE A 50 7.85 -2.09 -13.99
CA ILE A 50 8.58 -1.40 -12.92
C ILE A 50 9.18 -2.41 -11.93
N GLN A 51 8.47 -3.49 -11.60
CA GLN A 51 8.99 -4.53 -10.72
C GLN A 51 10.16 -5.29 -11.35
N ASP A 52 10.13 -5.57 -12.65
CA ASP A 52 11.21 -6.25 -13.36
C ASP A 52 12.46 -5.37 -13.45
N ASP A 53 12.28 -4.06 -13.64
CA ASP A 53 13.37 -3.07 -13.62
C ASP A 53 13.94 -2.83 -12.20
N THR A 54 13.16 -3.12 -11.16
CA THR A 54 13.56 -2.95 -9.76
C THR A 54 14.21 -4.21 -9.20
N SER A 55 15.51 -4.37 -9.46
CA SER A 55 16.27 -5.58 -9.07
C SER A 55 16.58 -5.67 -7.58
N ASP A 56 16.68 -4.52 -6.89
CA ASP A 56 17.10 -4.37 -5.50
C ASP A 56 15.93 -4.30 -4.50
N ALA A 57 14.69 -4.22 -4.99
CA ALA A 57 13.50 -4.18 -4.15
C ALA A 57 12.34 -5.07 -4.66
N GLU A 58 11.45 -5.42 -3.75
CA GLU A 58 10.15 -6.02 -4.04
C GLU A 58 9.05 -5.01 -3.74
N ILE A 59 8.18 -4.74 -4.71
CA ILE A 59 7.07 -3.82 -4.59
C ILE A 59 5.87 -4.56 -4.00
N LYS A 60 5.37 -4.03 -2.89
CA LYS A 60 4.15 -4.48 -2.22
C LYS A 60 3.10 -3.41 -2.33
N ILE A 61 1.88 -3.79 -2.69
CA ILE A 61 0.76 -2.89 -2.93
C ILE A 61 -0.31 -3.10 -1.87
N SER A 62 -0.76 -1.99 -1.28
CA SER A 62 -1.87 -1.95 -0.34
C SER A 62 -2.88 -0.89 -0.79
N ALA A 63 -4.15 -1.10 -0.50
CA ALA A 63 -5.18 -0.11 -0.81
C ALA A 63 -6.20 -0.02 0.33
N LEU A 64 -6.39 1.21 0.81
CA LEU A 64 -7.35 1.60 1.84
C LEU A 64 -8.41 2.49 1.22
N THR A 65 -9.67 2.14 1.37
CA THR A 65 -10.80 2.98 0.95
C THR A 65 -11.47 3.57 2.19
N PHE A 66 -11.87 4.83 2.14
CA PHE A 66 -12.56 5.47 3.26
C PHE A 66 -13.76 6.32 2.82
N SER A 67 -14.82 6.22 3.62
CA SER A 67 -16.04 7.02 3.56
C SER A 67 -16.50 7.29 4.99
N ASP A 68 -17.64 6.76 5.45
CA ASP A 68 -18.03 6.82 6.87
C ASP A 68 -17.14 5.93 7.75
N GLY A 69 -16.60 4.87 7.16
CA GLY A 69 -15.62 3.97 7.76
C GLY A 69 -14.49 3.67 6.80
N THR A 70 -13.67 2.70 7.16
CA THR A 70 -12.45 2.31 6.45
C THR A 70 -12.50 0.85 6.04
N LYS A 71 -11.91 0.54 4.89
CA LYS A 71 -11.80 -0.83 4.41
C LYS A 71 -10.51 -1.03 3.63
N TRP A 72 -9.73 -2.01 4.05
CA TRP A 72 -8.62 -2.51 3.24
C TRP A 72 -9.14 -3.42 2.13
N VAL A 73 -8.59 -3.28 0.92
CA VAL A 73 -8.92 -4.16 -0.21
C VAL A 73 -8.43 -5.59 0.06
N TYR A 74 -7.25 -5.72 0.69
CA TYR A 74 -6.67 -6.96 1.17
C TYR A 74 -6.21 -6.80 2.62
N ASN A 75 -6.22 -7.87 3.41
CA ASN A 75 -5.80 -7.87 4.81
C ASN A 75 -4.28 -7.82 5.02
N GLU A 76 -3.50 -7.93 3.95
CA GLU A 76 -2.04 -7.87 3.93
C GLU A 76 -1.56 -7.23 2.61
N PRO A 77 -0.35 -6.64 2.56
CA PRO A 77 0.22 -6.13 1.32
C PRO A 77 0.39 -7.25 0.29
N LYS A 78 0.03 -6.99 -0.96
CA LYS A 78 0.13 -7.97 -2.06
C LYS A 78 1.30 -7.66 -2.99
N SER A 79 1.87 -8.68 -3.60
CA SER A 79 2.84 -8.48 -4.68
C SER A 79 2.16 -7.81 -5.89
N VAL A 80 2.95 -7.23 -6.78
CA VAL A 80 2.45 -6.70 -8.07
C VAL A 80 1.63 -7.73 -8.86
N GLN A 81 2.01 -9.01 -8.79
CA GLN A 81 1.34 -10.09 -9.53
C GLN A 81 0.01 -10.51 -8.89
N ASP A 82 -0.09 -10.41 -7.56
CA ASP A 82 -1.25 -10.87 -6.80
C ASP A 82 -2.31 -9.78 -6.56
N PHE A 83 -1.91 -8.51 -6.64
CA PHE A 83 -2.83 -7.39 -6.43
C PHE A 83 -3.79 -7.25 -7.61
N LYS A 84 -5.09 -7.41 -7.35
CA LYS A 84 -6.15 -7.19 -8.35
C LYS A 84 -7.03 -6.04 -7.92
N TRP A 85 -7.02 -4.96 -8.70
CA TRP A 85 -7.90 -3.83 -8.44
C TRP A 85 -9.37 -4.21 -8.70
N SER A 86 -10.23 -3.87 -7.74
CA SER A 86 -11.68 -3.94 -7.88
C SER A 86 -12.24 -2.54 -7.65
N ASP A 87 -13.14 -2.12 -8.53
CA ASP A 87 -13.66 -0.76 -8.50
C ASP A 87 -14.31 -0.43 -7.18
N VAL A 88 -13.98 0.76 -6.71
CA VAL A 88 -14.65 1.35 -5.57
C VAL A 88 -15.91 2.07 -6.03
N PHE A 89 -16.92 2.01 -5.19
CA PHE A 89 -18.21 2.66 -5.39
C PHE A 89 -18.43 3.71 -4.31
N PRO A 90 -19.15 4.80 -4.61
CA PRO A 90 -19.37 5.87 -3.66
C PRO A 90 -20.25 5.36 -2.50
N GLN A 91 -19.90 5.75 -1.28
CA GLN A 91 -20.61 5.41 -0.05
C GLN A 91 -20.59 6.61 0.88
N GLY A 92 -21.72 6.88 1.55
CA GLY A 92 -21.75 7.71 2.75
C GLY A 92 -21.06 9.07 2.70
N GLY A 93 -20.56 9.50 3.85
CA GLY A 93 -19.75 10.70 4.06
C GLY A 93 -18.25 10.45 3.97
N THR A 94 -17.46 11.31 4.64
CA THR A 94 -16.00 11.30 4.61
C THR A 94 -15.44 11.33 6.01
N ASN A 95 -14.69 10.30 6.40
CA ASN A 95 -14.05 10.16 7.70
C ASN A 95 -12.55 9.91 7.54
N LEU A 96 -11.83 11.00 7.27
CA LEU A 96 -10.38 10.97 7.08
C LEU A 96 -9.63 10.61 8.38
N SER A 97 -10.18 10.96 9.55
CA SER A 97 -9.57 10.62 10.84
C SER A 97 -9.46 9.11 11.02
N LEU A 98 -10.54 8.37 10.76
CA LEU A 98 -10.51 6.90 10.80
C LEU A 98 -9.54 6.33 9.76
N ALA A 99 -9.45 6.95 8.58
CA ALA A 99 -8.49 6.54 7.56
C ALA A 99 -7.05 6.65 8.06
N TYR A 100 -6.69 7.75 8.71
CA TYR A 100 -5.36 7.92 9.28
C TYR A 100 -5.08 6.98 10.46
N ASP A 101 -6.07 6.70 11.31
CA ASP A 101 -5.90 5.73 12.40
C ASP A 101 -5.60 4.32 11.86
N GLU A 102 -6.32 3.88 10.82
CA GLU A 102 -6.04 2.61 10.15
C GLU A 102 -4.70 2.62 9.41
N LEU A 103 -4.39 3.73 8.75
CA LEU A 103 -3.12 3.91 8.05
C LEU A 103 -1.94 3.80 9.03
N ALA A 104 -2.03 4.44 10.19
CA ALA A 104 -0.99 4.40 11.21
C ALA A 104 -0.74 2.98 11.74
N LYS A 105 -1.80 2.18 11.92
CA LYS A 105 -1.69 0.77 12.29
C LYS A 105 -0.98 -0.03 11.18
N TRP A 106 -1.35 0.18 9.93
CA TRP A 106 -0.73 -0.51 8.78
C TRP A 106 0.75 -0.17 8.62
N LEU A 107 1.10 1.11 8.79
CA LEU A 107 2.46 1.63 8.73
C LEU A 107 3.35 1.23 9.91
N THR A 108 2.78 0.57 10.92
CA THR A 108 3.56 0.02 12.02
C THR A 108 4.40 -1.17 11.55
N LYS A 109 5.55 -1.38 12.18
CA LYS A 109 6.42 -2.52 11.93
C LYS A 109 5.73 -3.86 12.24
N ARG A 110 6.08 -4.92 11.51
CA ARG A 110 5.56 -6.29 11.71
C ARG A 110 5.82 -6.81 13.12
N GLU A 111 6.99 -6.52 13.71
CA GLU A 111 7.31 -6.88 15.10
C GLU A 111 6.34 -6.27 16.13
N LYS A 112 5.66 -5.18 15.75
CA LYS A 112 4.67 -4.46 16.56
C LYS A 112 3.23 -4.67 16.07
N GLY A 113 3.00 -5.61 15.15
CA GLY A 113 1.67 -5.98 14.66
C GLY A 113 1.14 -5.15 13.48
N GLY A 114 1.98 -4.34 12.82
CA GLY A 114 1.63 -3.69 11.55
C GLY A 114 2.11 -4.47 10.33
N GLN A 115 2.22 -3.81 9.17
CA GLN A 115 2.52 -4.45 7.89
C GLN A 115 3.88 -4.09 7.31
N MET A 116 4.57 -3.08 7.87
CA MET A 116 5.86 -2.62 7.35
C MET A 116 7.01 -3.55 7.78
N PRO A 117 8.02 -3.75 6.91
CA PRO A 117 9.18 -4.57 7.24
C PRO A 117 9.94 -4.02 8.46
N ASP A 118 10.50 -4.93 9.26
CA ASP A 118 11.23 -4.54 10.48
C ASP A 118 12.62 -3.93 10.18
N LEU A 119 13.22 -4.36 9.06
CA LEU A 119 14.54 -3.98 8.56
C LEU A 119 14.49 -3.81 7.03
N GLY A 120 15.18 -2.81 6.48
CA GLY A 120 15.34 -2.66 5.02
C GLY A 120 14.06 -2.29 4.24
N GLY A 121 13.15 -1.53 4.86
CA GLY A 121 11.99 -0.97 4.17
C GLY A 121 12.23 0.48 3.78
N VAL A 122 11.86 0.83 2.55
CA VAL A 122 11.72 2.24 2.16
C VAL A 122 10.36 2.73 2.66
N ALA A 123 10.28 3.99 3.08
CA ALA A 123 9.01 4.61 3.45
C ALA A 123 8.02 4.46 2.29
N PRO A 124 6.75 4.13 2.57
CA PRO A 124 5.79 3.89 1.52
C PRO A 124 5.55 5.15 0.69
N ILE A 125 5.36 4.94 -0.61
CA ILE A 125 4.88 5.98 -1.51
C ILE A 125 3.36 5.96 -1.40
N ILE A 126 2.81 7.10 -0.97
CA ILE A 126 1.37 7.35 -0.80
C ILE A 126 0.86 8.13 -2.01
#